data_AF-A0A2T2UHZ4-F1
#
_entry.id   AF-A0A2T2UHZ4-F1
#
_cell.length_a   1.000
_cell.length_b   1.000
_cell.length_c   1.000
_cell.angle_alpha   90.00
_cell.angle_beta   90.00
_cell.angle_gamma   90.00
#
_symmetry.space_group_name_H-M   'P 1'
#
loop_
_entity.id
_entity.type
_entity.pdbx_description
1 polymer ?
#
loop_
_entity_poly.entity_id
_entity_poly.type
_entity_poly.pdbx_seq_one_letter_code
_entity_poly.pdbx_strand_id
1 'polypeptide(L)'
;MPPFARPAAPVLLLALALLLPACSVLERTTDDDEDDSDRPPPAEAPPAEEPSEGDAPREERKPRTVQGFRIQILTTEDQTAAEQRAAEAEEQWGAPVEVAWKAPYYRVRVGAFASRSAAQPRLEAVQQQYPDAFLVPDTVTIYPE
;
A
#
# COMPACT_ATOMS: atom_id res chain seq x y z
N MET A 1 43.26 9.01 10.55
CA MET A 1 42.73 8.19 9.44
C MET A 1 42.64 6.73 9.88
N PRO A 2 41.44 6.25 10.24
CA PRO A 2 41.10 4.83 10.29
C PRO A 2 40.17 4.41 9.13
N PRO A 3 40.12 3.10 8.80
CA PRO A 3 39.68 2.58 7.49
C PRO A 3 38.17 2.38 7.34
N PHE A 4 37.68 2.58 6.11
CA PHE A 4 36.35 2.22 5.64
C PHE A 4 36.13 0.70 5.72
N ALA A 5 35.16 0.27 6.52
CA ALA A 5 34.65 -1.09 6.53
C ALA A 5 33.24 -1.11 5.92
N ARG A 6 33.10 -1.72 4.74
CA ARG A 6 31.82 -2.14 4.17
C ARG A 6 31.56 -3.59 4.54
N PRO A 7 30.35 -3.97 4.97
CA PRO A 7 29.91 -5.35 4.81
C PRO A 7 28.85 -5.48 3.71
N ALA A 8 29.11 -6.49 2.87
CA ALA A 8 28.33 -6.93 1.73
C ALA A 8 26.99 -7.56 2.13
N ALA A 9 25.99 -7.36 1.27
CA ALA A 9 24.70 -8.06 1.34
C ALA A 9 24.84 -9.49 0.76
N PRO A 10 24.26 -10.52 1.39
CA PRO A 10 24.12 -11.82 0.77
C PRO A 10 22.77 -11.99 0.07
N VAL A 11 22.84 -12.81 -0.96
CA VAL A 11 21.88 -13.11 -2.02
C VAL A 11 20.73 -14.02 -1.54
N LEU A 12 19.56 -13.74 -2.11
CA LEU A 12 18.37 -14.56 -2.34
C LEU A 12 18.55 -16.09 -2.21
N LEU A 13 17.67 -16.75 -1.44
CA LEU A 13 17.32 -18.16 -1.67
C LEU A 13 15.79 -18.35 -1.60
N LEU A 14 15.23 -18.63 -2.78
CA LEU A 14 13.90 -19.18 -3.01
C LEU A 14 13.82 -20.60 -2.42
N ALA A 15 12.76 -20.88 -1.66
CA ALA A 15 12.34 -22.24 -1.35
C ALA A 15 10.84 -22.40 -1.61
N LEU A 16 10.55 -23.04 -2.75
CA LEU A 16 9.28 -23.59 -3.17
C LEU A 16 9.03 -24.90 -2.38
N ALA A 17 7.85 -25.07 -1.78
CA ALA A 17 7.41 -26.39 -1.31
C ALA A 17 5.89 -26.55 -1.48
N LEU A 18 5.55 -27.59 -2.26
CA LEU A 18 4.22 -28.07 -2.64
C LEU A 18 3.54 -28.91 -1.54
N LEU A 19 2.22 -29.10 -1.72
CA LEU A 19 1.39 -30.32 -1.51
C LEU A 19 0.21 -30.28 -0.50
N LEU A 20 -0.97 -30.52 -1.12
CA LEU A 20 -2.31 -31.03 -0.71
C LEU A 20 -2.32 -32.03 0.48
N PRO A 21 -3.47 -32.42 1.13
CA PRO A 21 -4.86 -32.63 0.62
C PRO A 21 -5.93 -32.17 1.67
N ALA A 22 -7.25 -32.42 1.66
CA ALA A 22 -8.06 -33.54 1.21
C ALA A 22 -9.56 -33.15 1.15
N CYS A 23 -10.29 -33.87 0.30
CA CYS A 23 -11.75 -34.00 0.30
C CYS A 23 -12.29 -34.36 1.69
N SER A 24 -13.44 -33.79 2.05
CA SER A 24 -14.46 -34.49 2.83
C SER A 24 -15.82 -34.16 2.24
N VAL A 25 -16.13 -34.91 1.18
CA VAL A 25 -17.51 -35.30 0.90
C VAL A 25 -17.91 -36.23 2.05
N LEU A 26 -19.04 -35.98 2.71
CA LEU A 26 -19.76 -37.04 3.39
C LEU A 26 -21.24 -36.70 3.42
N GLU A 27 -21.95 -37.37 2.52
CA GLU A 27 -23.38 -37.52 2.48
C GLU A 27 -23.91 -38.04 3.81
N ARG A 28 -25.10 -37.55 4.21
CA ARG A 28 -26.00 -38.34 5.04
C ARG A 28 -27.36 -38.35 4.37
N THR A 29 -27.61 -39.45 3.69
CA THR A 29 -28.92 -39.99 3.35
C THR A 29 -29.56 -40.56 4.61
N THR A 30 -30.83 -40.25 4.86
CA THR A 30 -31.79 -41.18 5.46
C THR A 30 -33.17 -40.71 5.03
N ASP A 31 -33.76 -41.51 4.15
CA ASP A 31 -35.19 -41.73 3.96
C ASP A 31 -35.96 -41.63 5.27
N ASP A 32 -37.12 -40.98 5.21
CA ASP A 32 -38.34 -41.50 5.82
C ASP A 32 -39.49 -41.16 4.86
N ASP A 33 -40.06 -42.19 4.26
CA ASP A 33 -41.29 -42.19 3.49
C ASP A 33 -42.48 -41.85 4.40
N GLU A 34 -43.31 -40.88 4.03
CA GLU A 34 -44.74 -40.93 4.34
C GLU A 34 -45.55 -40.35 3.17
N ASP A 35 -46.28 -41.27 2.52
CA ASP A 35 -47.39 -41.06 1.61
C ASP A 35 -48.53 -40.34 2.36
N ASP A 36 -48.80 -39.09 2.01
CA ASP A 36 -50.10 -38.45 2.28
C ASP A 36 -50.56 -37.71 1.03
N SER A 37 -51.27 -38.47 0.21
CA SER A 37 -52.00 -38.01 -0.96
C SER A 37 -53.20 -37.14 -0.55
N ASP A 38 -52.99 -35.91 -0.06
CA ASP A 38 -54.07 -34.91 0.03
C ASP A 38 -53.61 -33.44 0.21
N ARG A 39 -52.48 -33.04 -0.40
CA ARG A 39 -52.06 -31.63 -0.40
C ARG A 39 -52.54 -30.92 -1.69
N PRO A 40 -53.36 -29.86 -1.61
CA PRO A 40 -53.66 -29.05 -2.78
C PRO A 40 -52.36 -28.51 -3.38
N PRO A 41 -52.28 -28.30 -4.71
CA PRO A 41 -51.09 -27.73 -5.31
C PRO A 41 -50.77 -26.42 -4.58
N PRO A 42 -49.52 -26.19 -4.13
CA PRO A 42 -49.15 -24.90 -3.60
C PRO A 42 -49.46 -23.89 -4.70
N ALA A 43 -50.36 -22.95 -4.40
CA ALA A 43 -50.54 -21.77 -5.23
C ALA A 43 -49.15 -21.24 -5.53
N GLU A 44 -48.84 -21.07 -6.82
CA GLU A 44 -47.60 -20.48 -7.30
C GLU A 44 -47.28 -19.27 -6.41
N ALA A 45 -46.32 -19.44 -5.50
CA ALA A 45 -45.67 -18.30 -4.92
C ALA A 45 -45.07 -17.55 -6.12
N PRO A 46 -45.28 -16.22 -6.23
CA PRO A 46 -44.60 -15.46 -7.27
C PRO A 46 -43.11 -15.80 -7.19
N PRO A 47 -42.39 -15.90 -8.33
CA PRO A 47 -40.97 -16.16 -8.31
C PRO A 47 -40.36 -15.19 -7.31
N ALA A 48 -39.67 -15.74 -6.31
CA ALA A 48 -38.86 -14.96 -5.40
C ALA A 48 -38.02 -14.05 -6.30
N GLU A 49 -38.24 -12.74 -6.20
CA GLU A 49 -37.29 -11.78 -6.72
C GLU A 49 -35.95 -12.19 -6.09
N GLU A 50 -35.03 -12.67 -6.92
CA GLU A 50 -33.63 -12.70 -6.53
C GLU A 50 -33.32 -11.31 -6.00
N PRO A 51 -32.78 -11.17 -4.78
CA PRO A 51 -32.44 -9.86 -4.27
C PRO A 51 -31.47 -9.27 -5.27
N SER A 52 -31.92 -8.22 -5.97
CA SER A 52 -31.12 -7.41 -6.88
C SER A 52 -29.81 -7.08 -6.18
N GLU A 53 -28.75 -7.78 -6.56
CA GLU A 53 -27.37 -7.52 -6.17
C GLU A 53 -26.96 -6.18 -6.79
N GLY A 54 -27.39 -5.10 -6.16
CA GLY A 54 -27.42 -3.79 -6.81
C GLY A 54 -27.74 -2.67 -5.85
N ASP A 55 -27.28 -2.74 -4.61
CA ASP A 55 -27.04 -1.56 -3.77
C ASP A 55 -26.06 -1.93 -2.63
N ALA A 56 -24.82 -2.22 -2.99
CA ALA A 56 -23.75 -2.01 -2.01
C ALA A 56 -23.69 -0.49 -1.80
N PRO A 57 -23.71 0.02 -0.55
CA PRO A 57 -23.49 1.43 -0.29
C PRO A 57 -22.21 1.81 -1.02
N ARG A 58 -22.27 2.85 -1.85
CA ARG A 58 -21.08 3.46 -2.44
C ARG A 58 -20.25 3.99 -1.27
N GLU A 59 -19.43 3.11 -0.71
CA GLU A 59 -18.46 3.41 0.34
C GLU A 59 -17.74 4.68 -0.14
N GLU A 60 -18.03 5.79 0.52
CA GLU A 60 -17.34 7.04 0.33
C GLU A 60 -15.85 6.70 0.32
N ARG A 61 -15.18 6.85 -0.82
CA ARG A 61 -13.77 6.46 -0.97
C ARG A 61 -12.93 7.43 -0.15
N LYS A 62 -12.85 7.16 1.16
CA LYS A 62 -12.10 7.98 2.10
C LYS A 62 -10.61 7.92 1.73
N PRO A 63 -9.89 9.05 1.82
CA PRO A 63 -8.46 9.08 1.58
C PRO A 63 -7.79 8.03 2.47
N ARG A 64 -6.99 7.15 1.86
CA ARG A 64 -6.29 6.09 2.59
C ARG A 64 -4.87 6.55 2.82
N THR A 65 -4.46 6.52 4.08
CA THR A 65 -3.07 6.76 4.45
C THR A 65 -2.31 5.45 4.33
N VAL A 66 -1.38 5.37 3.39
CA VAL A 66 -0.57 4.17 3.13
C VAL A 66 0.87 4.41 3.57
N GLN A 67 1.55 3.34 3.97
CA GLN A 67 3.00 3.37 4.11
C GLN A 67 3.61 3.54 2.70
N GLY A 68 4.25 4.68 2.49
CA GLY A 68 4.95 5.02 1.27
C GLY A 68 6.41 5.36 1.54
N PHE A 69 7.01 6.10 0.62
CA PHE A 69 8.40 6.50 0.64
C PHE A 69 8.53 7.96 0.22
N ARG A 70 9.51 8.65 0.77
CA ARG A 70 9.97 9.97 0.33
C ARG A 70 11.49 9.97 0.20
N ILE A 71 12.03 10.94 -0.54
CA ILE A 71 13.48 11.08 -0.70
C ILE A 71 13.95 12.21 0.20
N GLN A 72 14.75 11.92 1.22
CA GLN A 72 15.34 12.97 2.07
C GLN A 72 16.60 13.50 1.40
N ILE A 73 16.70 14.82 1.25
CA ILE A 73 17.81 15.50 0.55
C ILE A 73 18.68 16.38 1.45
N LEU A 74 18.16 16.81 2.61
CA LEU A 74 18.87 17.67 3.54
C LEU A 74 18.44 17.40 4.97
N THR A 75 19.40 17.49 5.89
CA THR A 75 19.18 17.61 7.33
C THR A 75 20.01 18.81 7.82
N THR A 76 19.39 19.75 8.51
CA THR A 76 20.07 20.97 8.99
C THR A 76 19.45 21.45 10.30
N GLU A 77 20.19 22.14 11.15
CA GLU A 77 19.66 22.84 12.33
C GLU A 77 19.09 24.23 12.00
N ASP A 78 19.43 24.77 10.81
CA ASP A 78 18.96 26.07 10.33
C ASP A 78 17.64 25.93 9.53
N GLN A 79 16.57 26.51 10.08
CA GLN A 79 15.25 26.53 9.44
C GLN A 79 15.26 27.21 8.08
N THR A 80 15.94 28.34 7.96
CA THR A 80 15.98 29.16 6.74
C THR A 80 16.65 28.38 5.62
N ALA A 81 17.76 27.70 5.93
CA ALA A 81 18.44 26.83 4.97
C ALA A 81 17.56 25.65 4.52
N ALA A 82 16.72 25.09 5.41
CA ALA A 82 15.79 24.04 5.06
C ALA A 82 14.67 24.52 4.12
N GLU A 83 14.11 25.70 4.39
CA GLU A 83 13.05 26.30 3.57
C GLU A 83 13.56 26.71 2.19
N GLN A 84 14.74 27.34 2.10
CA GLN A 84 15.37 27.66 0.82
C GLN A 84 15.61 26.40 -0.01
N ARG A 85 16.17 25.35 0.62
CA ARG A 85 16.40 24.08 -0.06
C ARG A 85 15.10 23.43 -0.52
N ALA A 86 14.02 23.58 0.24
CA ALA A 86 12.71 23.05 -0.14
C ALA A 86 12.14 23.76 -1.37
N ALA A 87 12.24 25.09 -1.43
CA ALA A 87 11.79 25.87 -2.58
C ALA A 87 12.60 25.55 -3.84
N GLU A 88 13.93 25.49 -3.75
CA GLU A 88 14.81 25.06 -4.84
C GLU A 88 14.43 23.67 -5.36
N ALA A 89 14.13 22.76 -4.43
CA ALA A 89 13.76 21.39 -4.77
C ALA A 89 12.40 21.30 -5.45
N GLU A 90 11.42 22.06 -4.99
CA GLU A 90 10.09 22.10 -5.58
C GLU A 90 10.12 22.67 -7.00
N GLU A 91 10.86 23.76 -7.23
CA GLU A 91 11.06 24.36 -8.55
C GLU A 91 11.76 23.41 -9.52
N GLN A 92 12.84 22.76 -9.06
CA GLN A 92 13.67 21.89 -9.90
C GLN A 92 12.96 20.59 -10.31
N TRP A 93 12.20 20.00 -9.39
CA TRP A 93 11.61 18.67 -9.59
C TRP A 93 10.11 18.68 -9.86
N GLY A 94 9.40 19.78 -9.59
CA GLY A 94 7.94 19.84 -9.71
C GLY A 94 7.24 18.78 -8.87
N ALA A 95 7.85 18.40 -7.74
CA ALA A 95 7.33 17.39 -6.82
C ALA A 95 7.13 18.04 -5.44
N PRO A 96 6.10 17.63 -4.69
CA PRO A 96 5.82 18.22 -3.38
C PRO A 96 7.00 18.00 -2.44
N VAL A 97 7.44 19.06 -1.76
CA VAL A 97 8.54 19.01 -0.79
C VAL A 97 8.00 19.28 0.61
N GLU A 98 8.47 18.51 1.59
CA GLU A 98 8.12 18.66 2.99
C GLU A 98 9.36 19.02 3.81
N VAL A 99 9.22 20.03 4.67
CA VAL A 99 10.19 20.36 5.72
C VAL A 99 9.63 19.86 7.05
N ALA A 100 10.20 18.77 7.56
CA ALA A 100 9.79 18.17 8.82
C ALA A 100 10.75 18.59 9.95
N TRP A 101 10.22 19.21 11.00
CA TRP A 101 10.97 19.49 12.22
C TRP A 101 11.06 18.23 13.10
N LYS A 102 12.28 17.76 13.35
CA LYS A 102 12.58 16.70 14.31
C LYS A 102 13.78 17.13 15.14
N ALA A 103 13.49 17.70 16.30
CA ALA A 103 14.49 18.31 17.18
C ALA A 103 15.77 17.46 17.31
N PRO A 104 16.96 18.08 17.16
CA PRO A 104 17.20 19.50 16.91
C PRO A 104 17.30 19.89 15.41
N TYR A 105 16.79 19.07 14.48
CA TYR A 105 17.03 19.25 13.04
C TYR A 105 15.75 19.38 12.20
N TYR A 106 15.81 20.22 11.18
CA TYR A 106 14.90 20.24 10.03
C TYR A 106 15.35 19.23 8.97
N ARG A 107 14.38 18.50 8.41
CA ARG A 107 14.61 17.48 7.37
C ARG A 107 13.81 17.84 6.13
N VAL A 108 14.48 17.95 4.99
CA VAL A 108 13.83 18.26 3.70
C VAL A 108 13.62 16.97 2.94
N ARG A 109 12.37 16.68 2.57
CA ARG A 109 11.94 15.45 1.91
C ARG A 109 11.15 15.75 0.65
N VAL A 110 11.53 15.13 -0.45
CA VAL A 110 10.96 15.36 -1.78
C VAL A 110 10.06 14.20 -2.18
N GLY A 111 8.91 14.55 -2.74
CA GLY A 111 7.93 13.66 -3.32
C GLY A 111 7.18 12.82 -2.29
N ALA A 112 6.33 11.96 -2.83
CA ALA A 112 5.56 10.98 -2.08
C ALA A 112 5.31 9.78 -3.01
N PHE A 113 5.85 8.62 -2.67
CA PHE A 113 5.84 7.44 -3.51
C PHE A 113 5.13 6.29 -2.79
N ALA A 114 4.23 5.59 -3.47
CA ALA A 114 3.51 4.47 -2.87
C ALA A 114 4.39 3.22 -2.63
N SER A 115 5.52 3.11 -3.34
CA SER A 115 6.42 1.96 -3.23
C SER A 115 7.87 2.35 -3.45
N ARG A 116 8.79 1.51 -2.96
CA ARG A 116 10.23 1.69 -3.18
C ARG A 116 10.59 1.65 -4.67
N SER A 117 9.95 0.76 -5.44
CA SER A 117 10.21 0.64 -6.89
C SER A 117 9.80 1.90 -7.65
N ALA A 118 8.71 2.57 -7.25
CA ALA A 118 8.31 3.85 -7.82
C ALA A 118 9.28 4.99 -7.43
N ALA A 119 9.85 4.92 -6.23
CA ALA A 119 10.74 5.96 -5.71
C ALA A 119 12.19 5.85 -6.21
N GLN A 120 12.66 4.63 -6.49
CA GLN A 120 14.03 4.33 -6.91
C GLN A 120 14.53 5.14 -8.13
N PRO A 121 13.82 5.19 -9.28
CA PRO A 121 14.30 5.97 -10.43
C PRO A 121 14.36 7.47 -10.11
N ARG A 122 13.45 7.94 -9.25
CA ARG A 122 13.44 9.34 -8.82
C ARG A 122 14.60 9.65 -7.87
N LEU A 123 14.93 8.72 -6.98
CA LEU A 123 16.11 8.81 -6.12
C LEU A 123 17.38 8.94 -6.97
N GLU A 124 17.55 8.12 -7.99
CA GLU A 124 18.73 8.15 -8.87
C GLU A 124 18.87 9.50 -9.58
N ALA A 125 17.76 10.10 -10.03
CA ALA A 125 17.75 11.45 -10.59
C ALA A 125 18.13 12.52 -9.55
N VAL A 126 17.59 12.42 -8.33
CA VAL A 126 17.91 13.36 -7.23
C VAL A 126 19.37 13.22 -6.79
N GLN A 127 19.93 12.00 -6.77
CA GLN A 127 21.31 11.74 -6.36
C GLN A 127 22.35 12.36 -7.29
N GLN A 128 21.99 12.71 -8.53
CA GLN A 128 22.88 13.45 -9.43
C GLN A 128 23.22 14.86 -8.90
N GLN A 129 22.33 15.46 -8.10
CA GLN A 129 22.53 16.78 -7.49
C GLN A 129 22.72 16.69 -5.97
N TYR A 130 22.11 15.70 -5.32
CA TYR A 130 22.15 15.48 -3.87
C TYR A 130 22.71 14.08 -3.60
N PRO A 131 24.04 13.90 -3.62
CA PRO A 131 24.64 12.57 -3.48
C PRO A 131 24.29 11.88 -2.16
N ASP A 132 23.99 12.67 -1.12
CA ASP A 132 23.59 12.17 0.20
C ASP A 132 22.09 11.83 0.29
N ALA A 133 21.33 11.96 -0.80
CA ALA A 133 19.90 11.68 -0.80
C ALA A 133 19.60 10.19 -0.62
N PHE A 134 18.58 9.89 0.18
CA PHE A 134 18.17 8.51 0.48
C PHE A 134 16.65 8.37 0.65
N LEU A 135 16.14 7.15 0.48
CA LEU A 135 14.73 6.84 0.69
C LEU A 135 14.41 6.67 2.17
N VAL A 136 13.32 7.31 2.58
CA VAL A 136 12.76 7.24 3.93
C VAL A 136 11.34 6.70 3.84
N PRO A 137 10.99 5.64 4.58
CA PRO A 137 9.59 5.24 4.70
C PRO A 137 8.80 6.33 5.40
N ASP A 138 7.68 6.72 4.82
CA ASP A 138 6.85 7.82 5.29
C ASP A 138 5.37 7.53 5.03
N THR A 139 4.49 8.18 5.77
CA THR A 139 3.05 7.97 5.68
C THR A 139 2.48 8.91 4.61
N VAL A 140 2.04 8.36 3.47
CA VAL A 140 1.54 9.13 2.32
C VAL A 140 0.03 8.96 2.20
N THR A 141 -0.71 10.06 2.02
CA THR A 141 -2.15 10.04 1.74
C THR A 141 -2.37 9.83 0.24
N ILE A 142 -3.03 8.73 -0.13
CA ILE A 142 -3.43 8.46 -1.52
C ILE A 142 -4.95 8.64 -1.69
N TYR A 143 -5.33 9.30 -2.78
CA TYR A 143 -6.71 9.36 -3.25
C TYR A 143 -6.87 8.28 -4.33
N PRO A 144 -7.75 7.29 -4.16
CA PRO A 144 -7.98 6.28 -5.21
C PRO A 144 -8.70 6.93 -6.41
N GLU A 145 -8.16 6.74 -7.63
CA GLU A 145 -8.82 7.13 -8.90
C GLU A 145 -10.13 6.35 -9.14
#